data_AF-Q6E6I6-F1
#
_entry.id   AF-Q6E6I6-F1
#
_cell.length_a   1.000
_cell.length_b   1.000
_cell.length_c   1.000
_cell.angle_alpha   90.00
_cell.angle_beta   90.00
_cell.angle_gamma   90.00
#
_symmetry.space_group_name_H-M   'P 1'
#
loop_
_entity.id
_entity.type
_entity.pdbx_description
1 polymer ?
#
loop_
_entity_poly.entity_id
_entity_poly.type
_entity_poly.pdbx_seq_one_letter_code
_entity_poly.pdbx_strand_id
1 'polypeptide(L)'
;INPLDSYLPHYFLLCKDTRAMAILQVSKRCHLVCFDALGFVIDRSGNSSRSHVVFSWNCKPHDFRIFGGYLVVLGERSTSVFSLKSSNLLFFRCDKTFQFCMARRDRLVLHDSHRFYDLVMPVSGVYCGDQ
;
A
#
# COMPACT_ATOMS: atom_id res chain seq x y z
N ILE A 1 9.47 -9.27 -14.22
CA ILE A 1 10.23 -8.12 -13.67
C ILE A 1 10.95 -7.50 -14.85
N ASN A 2 10.77 -6.19 -15.08
CA ASN A 2 11.40 -5.49 -16.21
C ASN A 2 12.94 -5.58 -16.05
N PRO A 3 13.68 -6.19 -16.99
CA PRO A 3 15.13 -6.31 -16.89
C PRO A 3 15.87 -4.96 -16.99
N LEU A 4 15.18 -3.90 -17.40
CA LEU A 4 15.71 -2.53 -17.44
C LEU A 4 15.48 -1.75 -16.13
N ASP A 5 14.75 -2.32 -15.16
CA ASP A 5 14.55 -1.72 -13.85
C ASP A 5 15.76 -2.05 -12.96
N SER A 6 16.64 -1.08 -12.74
CA SER A 6 17.83 -1.25 -11.90
C SER A 6 17.55 -1.15 -10.40
N TYR A 7 16.38 -0.63 -10.00
CA TYR A 7 16.07 -0.32 -8.61
C TYR A 7 15.35 -1.47 -7.92
N LEU A 8 14.29 -2.03 -8.53
CA LEU A 8 13.54 -3.12 -7.90
C LEU A 8 14.40 -4.35 -7.59
N PRO A 9 15.26 -4.87 -8.50
CA PRO A 9 16.14 -5.98 -8.16
C PRO A 9 17.05 -5.68 -6.96
N HIS A 10 17.52 -4.43 -6.83
CA HIS A 10 18.32 -4.02 -5.67
C HIS A 10 17.50 -4.08 -4.38
N TYR A 11 16.25 -3.62 -4.37
CA TYR A 11 15.37 -3.75 -3.20
C TYR A 11 15.09 -5.22 -2.83
N PHE A 12 14.89 -6.09 -3.82
CA PHE A 12 14.72 -7.54 -3.57
C PHE A 12 15.98 -8.21 -3.02
N LEU A 13 17.17 -7.75 -3.41
CA LEU A 13 18.43 -8.24 -2.84
C LEU A 13 18.60 -7.82 -1.38
N LEU A 14 18.12 -6.64 -1.01
CA LEU A 14 18.16 -6.14 0.37
C LEU A 14 17.15 -6.86 1.28
N CYS A 15 15.99 -7.22 0.74
CA CYS A 15 14.94 -7.91 1.47
C CYS A 15 15.05 -9.43 1.25
N LYS A 16 15.92 -10.08 2.03
CA LYS A 16 16.02 -11.56 2.06
C LYS A 16 14.67 -12.18 2.46
N ASP A 17 14.22 -13.18 1.70
CA ASP A 17 13.00 -13.96 1.94
C ASP A 17 11.68 -13.17 1.90
N THR A 18 11.56 -12.24 0.94
CA THR A 18 10.29 -11.52 0.72
C THR A 18 9.17 -12.44 0.29
N ARG A 19 8.11 -12.51 1.10
CA ARG A 19 6.89 -13.25 0.77
C ARG A 19 5.87 -12.35 0.11
N ALA A 20 5.32 -12.78 -1.02
CA ALA A 20 4.18 -12.11 -1.63
C ALA A 20 2.95 -12.25 -0.73
N MET A 21 2.28 -11.13 -0.47
CA MET A 21 1.17 -11.05 0.48
C MET A 21 -0.16 -10.69 -0.19
N ALA A 22 -0.14 -9.76 -1.16
CA ALA A 22 -1.36 -9.32 -1.83
C ALA A 22 -1.09 -8.72 -3.23
N ILE A 23 -2.12 -8.73 -4.07
CA ILE A 23 -2.17 -7.96 -5.31
C ILE A 23 -3.43 -7.10 -5.26
N LEU A 24 -3.27 -5.78 -5.35
CA LEU A 24 -4.36 -4.81 -5.24
C LEU A 24 -4.50 -4.03 -6.55
N GLN A 25 -5.72 -3.90 -7.06
CA GLN A 25 -5.97 -3.10 -8.26
C GLN A 25 -5.88 -1.60 -7.94
N VAL A 26 -4.97 -0.88 -8.61
CA VAL A 26 -4.79 0.58 -8.46
C VAL A 26 -5.57 1.33 -9.52
N SER A 27 -5.59 0.80 -10.75
CA SER A 27 -6.33 1.35 -11.89
C SER A 27 -6.76 0.22 -12.83
N LYS A 28 -7.42 0.53 -13.94
CA LYS A 28 -7.75 -0.47 -14.98
C LYS A 28 -6.51 -1.17 -15.53
N ARG A 29 -5.32 -0.55 -15.47
CA ARG A 29 -4.10 -1.04 -16.11
C ARG A 29 -2.97 -1.37 -15.13
N CYS A 30 -3.12 -1.02 -13.86
CA CYS A 30 -2.05 -1.15 -12.87
C CYS A 30 -2.49 -1.90 -11.62
N HIS A 31 -1.59 -2.73 -11.10
CA HIS A 31 -1.74 -3.46 -9.85
C HIS A 31 -0.58 -3.14 -8.92
N LEU A 32 -0.87 -2.95 -7.64
CA LEU A 32 0.12 -2.90 -6.58
C LEU A 32 0.38 -4.33 -6.10
N VAL A 33 1.64 -4.78 -6.21
CA VAL A 33 2.08 -6.04 -5.61
C VAL A 33 2.66 -5.74 -4.24
N CYS A 34 2.17 -6.41 -3.21
CA CYS A 34 2.59 -6.24 -1.83
C CYS A 34 3.34 -7.49 -1.35
N PHE A 35 4.49 -7.28 -0.73
CA PHE A 35 5.28 -8.31 -0.05
C PHE A 35 5.17 -8.15 1.47
N ASP A 36 6.06 -8.79 2.24
CA ASP A 36 6.13 -8.61 3.69
C ASP A 36 6.93 -7.38 4.12
N ALA A 37 7.81 -6.83 3.27
CA ALA A 37 8.61 -5.64 3.56
C ALA A 37 8.31 -4.42 2.66
N LEU A 38 7.82 -4.64 1.44
CA LEU A 38 7.63 -3.57 0.46
C LEU A 38 6.52 -3.87 -0.56
N GLY A 39 6.12 -2.85 -1.31
CA GLY A 39 5.23 -2.99 -2.45
C GLY A 39 5.58 -2.03 -3.58
N PHE A 40 5.15 -2.37 -4.79
CA PHE A 40 5.39 -1.55 -5.98
C PHE A 40 4.31 -1.81 -7.05
N VAL A 41 4.12 -0.85 -7.94
CA VAL A 41 3.04 -0.90 -8.93
C VAL A 41 3.55 -1.44 -10.27
N ILE A 42 2.92 -2.51 -10.74
CA ILE A 42 3.15 -3.09 -12.06
C ILE A 42 2.00 -2.77 -13.02
N ASP A 43 2.30 -2.71 -14.32
CA ASP A 43 1.30 -2.70 -15.38
C ASP A 43 0.81 -4.13 -15.72
N ARG A 44 -0.08 -4.24 -16.71
CA ARG A 44 -0.61 -5.54 -17.18
C ARG A 44 0.46 -6.46 -17.78
N SER A 45 1.59 -5.91 -18.21
CA SER A 45 2.73 -6.65 -18.77
C SER A 45 3.73 -7.06 -17.70
N GLY A 46 3.49 -6.74 -16.42
CA GLY A 46 4.39 -7.05 -15.32
C GLY A 46 5.62 -6.13 -15.25
N ASN A 47 5.60 -5.02 -15.99
CA ASN A 47 6.62 -4.00 -15.90
C ASN A 47 6.26 -3.02 -14.79
N SER A 48 7.28 -2.49 -14.11
CA SER A 48 7.11 -1.41 -13.15
C SER A 48 6.51 -0.21 -13.86
N SER A 49 5.23 0.08 -13.60
CA SER A 49 4.51 1.18 -14.26
C SER A 49 5.08 2.55 -13.90
N ARG A 50 5.76 2.64 -12.75
CA ARG A 50 6.44 3.82 -12.23
C ARG A 50 7.75 3.38 -11.59
N SER A 51 8.84 3.43 -12.36
CA SER A 51 10.16 2.85 -12.05
C SER A 51 10.83 3.31 -10.75
N HIS A 52 10.20 4.18 -9.95
CA HIS A 52 10.75 4.73 -8.70
C HIS A 52 9.75 4.78 -7.54
N VAL A 53 8.55 4.20 -7.67
CA VAL A 53 7.52 4.26 -6.62
C VAL A 53 7.50 2.92 -5.87
N VAL A 54 8.27 2.86 -4.79
CA VAL A 54 8.32 1.73 -3.85
C VAL A 54 7.73 2.18 -2.52
N PHE A 55 6.78 1.39 -2.02
CA PHE A 55 6.20 1.54 -0.68
C PHE A 55 6.99 0.63 0.25
N SER A 56 7.63 1.20 1.27
CA SER A 56 8.37 0.42 2.28
C SER A 56 7.68 0.58 3.63
N TRP A 57 7.48 -0.53 4.35
CA TRP A 57 6.89 -0.52 5.68
C TRP A 57 7.79 -1.22 6.69
N ASN A 58 7.70 -0.74 7.94
CA ASN A 58 8.64 -1.10 9.00
C ASN A 58 8.29 -2.41 9.72
N CYS A 59 7.14 -3.01 9.45
CA CYS A 59 6.69 -4.22 10.12
C CYS A 59 6.00 -5.15 9.13
N LYS A 60 6.01 -6.44 9.44
CA LYS A 60 5.29 -7.44 8.65
C LYS A 60 3.78 -7.11 8.64
N PRO A 61 3.19 -6.87 7.47
CA PRO A 61 1.78 -6.57 7.33
C PRO A 61 0.95 -7.85 7.46
N HIS A 62 -0.27 -7.72 7.96
CA HIS A 62 -1.29 -8.76 7.95
C HIS A 62 -2.47 -8.43 7.06
N ASP A 63 -2.67 -7.15 6.70
CA ASP A 63 -3.74 -6.75 5.78
C ASP A 63 -3.40 -5.44 5.03
N PHE A 64 -3.99 -5.27 3.85
CA PHE A 64 -3.78 -4.12 2.98
C PHE A 64 -5.08 -3.65 2.35
N ARG A 65 -5.20 -2.34 2.12
CA ARG A 65 -6.33 -1.80 1.38
C ARG A 65 -5.99 -0.53 0.62
N ILE A 66 -6.55 -0.41 -0.58
CA ILE A 66 -6.60 0.85 -1.31
C ILE A 66 -7.90 1.56 -0.97
N PHE A 67 -7.80 2.83 -0.56
CA PHE A 67 -8.96 3.66 -0.27
C PHE A 67 -8.66 5.12 -0.61
N GLY A 68 -9.48 5.75 -1.46
CA GLY A 68 -9.37 7.18 -1.77
C GLY A 68 -8.04 7.63 -2.37
N GLY A 69 -7.32 6.77 -3.12
CA GLY A 69 -5.98 7.08 -3.64
C GLY A 69 -4.85 6.86 -2.64
N TYR A 70 -5.14 6.22 -1.50
CA TYR A 70 -4.18 5.86 -0.47
C TYR A 70 -4.02 4.37 -0.36
N LEU A 71 -2.82 3.93 0.00
CA LEU A 71 -2.54 2.58 0.46
C LEU A 71 -2.53 2.58 1.98
N VAL A 72 -3.38 1.77 2.59
CA VAL A 72 -3.41 1.51 4.04
C VAL A 72 -2.81 0.13 4.28
N VAL A 73 -1.79 0.07 5.11
CA VAL A 73 -1.06 -1.15 5.47
C VAL A 73 -1.24 -1.37 6.96
N LEU A 74 -1.84 -2.50 7.34
CA LEU A 74 -2.00 -2.91 8.73
C LEU A 74 -0.99 -4.02 9.03
N GLY A 75 -0.17 -3.81 10.06
CA GLY A 75 0.77 -4.79 10.60
C GLY A 75 0.47 -5.10 12.06
N GLU A 76 1.15 -6.11 12.59
CA GLU A 76 0.86 -6.69 13.91
C GLU A 76 0.80 -5.64 15.02
N ARG A 77 1.58 -4.57 14.92
CA ARG A 77 1.53 -3.43 15.85
C ARG A 77 1.66 -2.10 15.15
N SER A 78 1.39 -2.04 13.85
CA SER A 78 1.58 -0.80 13.10
C SER A 78 0.51 -0.56 12.06
N THR A 79 0.33 0.71 11.74
CA THR A 79 -0.54 1.14 10.65
C THR A 79 0.16 2.25 9.91
N SER A 80 0.32 2.04 8.62
CA SER A 80 0.97 2.98 7.71
C SER A 80 -0.02 3.38 6.62
N VAL A 81 -0.12 4.67 6.33
CA VAL A 81 -0.91 5.18 5.20
C VAL A 81 0.02 5.89 4.25
N PHE A 82 0.00 5.48 2.98
CA PHE A 82 0.83 6.05 1.93
C PHE A 82 -0.02 6.70 0.84
N SER A 83 0.50 7.77 0.24
CA SER A 83 -0.02 8.33 -1.02
C SER A 83 0.31 7.40 -2.19
N LEU A 84 -0.68 6.90 -2.93
CA LEU A 84 -0.41 6.14 -4.16
C LEU A 84 0.21 7.01 -5.26
N LYS A 85 0.02 8.34 -5.18
CA LYS A 85 0.60 9.28 -6.15
C LYS A 85 2.10 9.42 -5.99
N SER A 86 2.59 9.55 -4.75
CA SER A 86 3.97 9.95 -4.44
C SER A 86 4.77 8.93 -3.63
N SER A 87 4.18 7.80 -3.24
CA SER A 87 4.76 6.83 -2.27
C SER A 87 5.08 7.40 -0.87
N ASN A 88 4.76 8.66 -0.60
CA ASN A 88 5.05 9.27 0.70
C ASN A 88 4.20 8.63 1.80
N LEU A 89 4.84 8.31 2.93
CA LEU A 89 4.20 7.96 4.18
C LEU A 89 3.52 9.21 4.75
N LEU A 90 2.20 9.18 4.88
CA LEU A 90 1.39 10.29 5.37
C LEU A 90 0.98 10.11 6.83
N PHE A 91 0.85 8.87 7.27
CA PHE A 91 0.48 8.53 8.63
C PHE A 91 1.19 7.25 9.03
N PHE A 92 1.70 7.23 10.26
CA PHE A 92 2.26 6.05 10.88
C PHE A 92 1.86 6.00 12.35
N ARG A 93 1.45 4.82 12.78
CA ARG A 93 1.14 4.53 14.18
C ARG A 93 1.70 3.15 14.53
N CYS A 94 2.27 2.99 15.72
CA CYS A 94 2.97 1.76 16.14
C CYS A 94 2.56 1.21 17.52
N ASP A 95 1.42 1.63 18.06
CA ASP A 95 0.95 1.30 19.41
C ASP A 95 -0.22 0.30 19.42
N LYS A 96 -0.84 0.03 18.26
CA LYS A 96 -2.08 -0.74 18.16
C LYS A 96 -2.08 -1.69 16.98
N THR A 97 -2.78 -2.81 17.15
CA THR A 97 -3.14 -3.74 16.09
C THR A 97 -4.53 -3.37 15.58
N PHE A 98 -4.63 -3.00 14.32
CA PHE A 98 -5.91 -2.72 13.69
C PHE A 98 -6.29 -3.82 12.71
N GLN A 99 -7.59 -3.98 12.50
CA GLN A 99 -8.19 -4.78 11.44
C GLN A 99 -9.18 -3.93 10.67
N PHE A 100 -9.34 -4.21 9.37
CA PHE A 100 -10.37 -3.56 8.58
C PHE A 100 -11.74 -4.13 8.95
N CYS A 101 -12.67 -3.27 9.36
CA CYS A 101 -14.06 -3.64 9.59
C CYS A 101 -14.91 -3.46 8.32
N MET A 102 -14.86 -2.26 7.74
CA MET A 102 -15.73 -1.87 6.64
C MET A 102 -15.00 -0.90 5.70
N ALA A 103 -15.17 -1.09 4.40
CA ALA A 103 -14.82 -0.10 3.40
C ALA A 103 -16.04 0.20 2.51
N ARG A 104 -16.50 1.44 2.53
CA ARG A 104 -17.45 2.01 1.58
C ARG A 104 -16.72 3.04 0.72
N ARG A 105 -17.41 3.65 -0.25
CA ARG A 105 -16.80 4.62 -1.18
C ARG A 105 -16.16 5.82 -0.48
N ASP A 106 -16.73 6.26 0.62
CA ASP A 106 -16.42 7.48 1.36
C ASP A 106 -15.95 7.23 2.79
N ARG A 107 -15.96 5.97 3.24
CA ARG A 107 -15.70 5.62 4.64
C ARG A 107 -14.89 4.35 4.77
N LEU A 108 -13.80 4.44 5.54
CA LEU A 108 -12.97 3.30 5.92
C LEU A 108 -12.93 3.19 7.44
N VAL A 109 -13.38 2.06 7.97
CA VAL A 109 -13.48 1.80 9.41
C VAL A 109 -12.49 0.71 9.82
N LEU A 110 -11.70 1.02 10.85
CA LEU A 110 -10.79 0.10 11.52
C LEU A 110 -11.32 -0.28 12.91
N HIS A 111 -10.87 -1.41 13.45
CA HIS A 111 -11.07 -1.74 14.86
C HIS A 111 -9.83 -2.36 15.50
N ASP A 112 -9.70 -2.19 16.81
CA ASP A 112 -8.62 -2.79 17.64
C ASP A 112 -9.16 -3.88 18.58
N SER A 113 -10.28 -4.51 18.20
CA SER A 113 -11.08 -5.45 19.02
C SER A 113 -11.84 -4.81 20.20
N HIS A 114 -11.54 -3.57 20.57
CA HIS A 114 -12.23 -2.87 21.66
C HIS A 114 -13.07 -1.69 21.18
N ARG A 115 -12.59 -0.98 20.15
CA ARG A 115 -13.24 0.21 19.61
C ARG A 115 -13.18 0.22 18.08
N PHE A 116 -14.08 0.98 17.49
CA PHE A 116 -14.09 1.30 16.06
C PHE A 116 -13.54 2.70 15.83
N TYR A 117 -12.86 2.88 14.70
CA TYR A 117 -12.20 4.13 14.32
C TYR A 117 -12.49 4.42 12.86
N ASP A 118 -12.91 5.65 12.57
CA ASP A 118 -12.98 6.15 11.20
C ASP A 118 -11.59 6.63 10.78
N LEU A 119 -11.06 6.07 9.69
CA LEU A 119 -9.81 6.53 9.10
C LEU A 119 -10.11 7.70 8.17
N VAL A 120 -9.89 8.92 8.69
CA VAL A 120 -10.09 10.15 7.93
C VAL A 120 -8.85 10.45 7.11
N MET A 121 -9.00 10.45 5.79
CA MET A 121 -7.92 10.78 4.87
C MET A 121 -7.82 12.29 4.68
N PRO A 122 -6.60 12.84 4.52
CA PRO A 122 -6.46 14.22 4.08
C PRO A 122 -7.16 14.40 2.74
N VAL A 123 -7.81 15.53 2.51
CA VAL A 123 -8.48 15.81 1.22
C VAL A 123 -7.39 15.99 0.18
N SER A 124 -7.04 14.94 -0.55
CA SER A 124 -6.23 15.07 -1.77
C SER A 124 -7.17 15.35 -2.93
N GLY A 125 -6.88 16.43 -3.66
CA GLY A 125 -7.63 16.83 -4.85
C GLY A 125 -7.80 15.66 -5.81
N VAL A 126 -9.03 15.53 -6.31
CA VAL A 126 -9.51 14.57 -7.30
C VAL A 126 -8.39 14.14 -8.25
N TYR A 127 -7.91 12.90 -8.10
CA TYR A 127 -7.07 12.29 -9.12
C TYR A 127 -7.99 11.73 -10.21
N CYS A 128 -8.31 12.58 -11.19
CA CYS A 128 -8.79 12.11 -12.50
C CYS A 128 -7.60 11.49 -13.22
N GLY A 129 -7.42 10.18 -13.05
CA GLY A 129 -6.45 9.38 -13.80
C GLY A 129 -7.18 8.45 -14.76
N ASP A 130 -7.75 8.99 -15.82
CA ASP A 130 -8.07 8.31 -17.08
C ASP A 130 -8.14 9.41 -18.16
N GLN A 131 -7.04 9.57 -18.90
CA GLN A 131 -7.07 9.92 -20.33
C GLN A 131 -6.35 8.78 -21.06
#